data_AF-A0A440ZF90-F1
#
_entry.id   AF-A0A440ZF90-F1
#
_cell.length_a   1.000
_cell.length_b   1.000
_cell.length_c   1.000
_cell.angle_alpha   90.00
_cell.angle_beta   90.00
_cell.angle_gamma   90.00
#
_symmetry.space_group_name_H-M   'P 1'
#
loop_
_entity.id
_entity.type
_entity.pdbx_description
1 polymer ?
#
loop_
_entity_poly.entity_id
_entity_poly.type
_entity_poly.pdbx_seq_one_letter_code
_entity_poly.pdbx_strand_id
1 'polypeptide(L)'
;MKIPAREIRLRAEVEHRHDGDPLLREPGDVVLVHRGRPRSLLIACPDGCGGSLSINLDQRAGKAWRLYRKGNAISLSPSVWREGGCESHFIVWQNRIIWCHRFEMGNQEPAYDVTLEAEVLAALDTVRFRPTLEIAEELNEIPWDVARAARKLVDGGLAEYPADAQHDRLRKRPMQESKPEKPRKGGFLDWMWRLLLGETK
;
A
#
# COMPACT_ATOMS: atom_id res chain seq x y z
N MET A 1 5.42 -30.39 -4.79
CA MET A 1 5.51 -28.92 -4.90
C MET A 1 6.10 -28.38 -3.60
N LYS A 2 7.12 -27.53 -3.64
CA LYS A 2 7.60 -26.84 -2.43
C LYS A 2 6.58 -25.76 -2.07
N ILE A 3 6.21 -25.68 -0.80
CA ILE A 3 5.30 -24.66 -0.28
C ILE A 3 6.08 -23.33 -0.25
N PRO A 4 5.56 -22.26 -0.87
CA PRO A 4 6.22 -20.96 -0.85
C PRO A 4 6.23 -20.39 0.57
N ALA A 5 7.30 -19.68 0.93
CA ALA A 5 7.36 -18.95 2.18
C ALA A 5 6.29 -17.85 2.21
N ARG A 6 5.71 -17.64 3.40
CA ARG A 6 4.67 -16.63 3.66
C ARG A 6 5.18 -15.45 4.47
N GLU A 7 6.42 -15.55 4.93
CA GLU A 7 7.07 -14.55 5.76
C GLU A 7 8.56 -14.47 5.41
N ILE A 8 9.13 -13.29 5.60
CA ILE A 8 10.57 -13.10 5.65
C ILE A 8 11.09 -13.22 7.08
N ARG A 9 12.34 -13.66 7.22
CA ARG A 9 13.04 -13.76 8.52
C ARG A 9 14.39 -13.08 8.43
N LEU A 10 14.54 -11.95 9.12
CA LEU A 10 15.82 -11.25 9.20
C LEU A 10 16.81 -12.11 9.99
N ARG A 11 17.90 -12.52 9.33
CA ARG A 11 18.93 -13.37 9.93
C ARG A 11 20.05 -12.56 10.54
N ALA A 12 20.46 -11.48 9.87
CA ALA A 12 21.49 -10.57 10.33
C ALA A 12 21.47 -9.25 9.56
N GLU A 13 22.20 -8.28 10.10
CA GLU A 13 22.70 -7.11 9.39
C GLU A 13 24.22 -7.27 9.25
N VAL A 14 24.76 -7.09 8.04
CA VAL A 14 26.18 -7.32 7.71
C VAL A 14 26.72 -6.17 6.86
N GLU A 15 28.04 -5.97 6.84
CA GLU A 15 28.65 -4.93 6.01
C GLU A 15 28.79 -5.35 4.54
N HIS A 16 29.11 -6.61 4.28
CA HIS A 16 29.34 -7.11 2.93
C HIS A 16 28.41 -8.25 2.54
N ARG A 17 28.10 -8.34 1.24
CA ARG A 17 27.23 -9.38 0.70
C ARG A 17 27.77 -10.79 0.97
N HIS A 18 29.08 -11.00 0.85
CA HIS A 18 29.70 -12.31 1.03
C HIS A 18 29.55 -12.85 2.46
N ASP A 19 29.41 -11.97 3.45
CA ASP A 19 29.10 -12.35 4.84
C ASP A 19 27.64 -12.78 5.01
N GLY A 20 26.75 -12.24 4.17
CA GLY A 20 25.31 -12.48 4.22
C GLY A 20 24.87 -13.74 3.49
N ASP A 21 25.48 -14.07 2.35
CA ASP A 21 25.08 -15.21 1.53
C ASP A 21 25.01 -16.55 2.32
N PRO A 22 25.97 -16.90 3.21
CA PRO A 22 25.91 -18.12 4.03
C PRO A 22 24.76 -18.17 5.05
N LEU A 23 24.11 -17.04 5.33
CA LEU A 23 23.01 -16.93 6.30
C LEU A 23 21.63 -17.14 5.65
N LEU A 24 21.55 -17.15 4.32
CA LEU A 24 20.33 -17.37 3.54
C LEU A 24 20.03 -18.87 3.39
N ARG A 25 19.56 -19.50 4.47
CA ARG A 25 19.44 -20.97 4.55
C ARG A 25 18.10 -21.48 4.05
N GLU A 26 17.01 -20.82 4.43
CA GLU A 26 15.64 -21.24 4.11
C GLU A 26 14.92 -20.20 3.24
N PRO A 27 13.96 -20.59 2.38
CA PRO A 27 13.16 -19.65 1.59
C PRO A 27 12.51 -18.57 2.45
N GLY A 28 12.71 -17.29 2.11
CA GLY A 28 12.27 -16.15 2.92
C GLY A 28 13.27 -15.68 3.97
N ASP A 29 14.39 -16.37 4.19
CA ASP A 29 15.48 -15.78 4.98
C ASP A 29 16.00 -14.52 4.29
N VAL A 30 16.27 -13.47 5.06
CA VAL A 30 16.80 -12.20 4.55
C VAL A 30 17.99 -11.73 5.37
N VAL A 31 18.91 -11.03 4.70
CA VAL A 31 20.04 -10.35 5.32
C VAL A 31 20.11 -8.93 4.81
N LEU A 32 20.24 -7.97 5.73
CA LEU A 32 20.44 -6.57 5.36
C LEU A 32 21.93 -6.28 5.22
N VAL A 33 22.33 -5.81 4.04
CA VAL A 33 23.67 -5.26 3.82
C VAL A 33 23.63 -3.77 4.15
N HIS A 34 24.38 -3.37 5.17
CA HIS A 34 24.40 -1.99 5.69
C HIS A 34 25.83 -1.49 5.86
N ARG A 35 26.14 -0.33 5.26
CA ARG A 35 27.46 0.33 5.36
C ARG A 35 27.27 1.82 5.47
N GLY A 36 27.10 2.32 6.70
CA GLY A 36 26.66 3.69 7.01
C GLY A 36 25.23 4.03 6.56
N ARG A 37 24.67 3.26 5.61
CA ARG A 37 23.30 3.30 5.11
C ARG A 37 22.92 1.93 4.53
N PRO A 38 21.61 1.62 4.42
CA PRO A 38 21.15 0.43 3.72
C PRO A 38 21.68 0.38 2.29
N ARG A 39 22.26 -0.75 1.90
CA ARG A 39 22.85 -0.97 0.57
C ARG A 39 21.97 -1.88 -0.26
N SER A 40 21.65 -3.04 0.31
CA SER A 40 20.81 -4.04 -0.33
C SER A 40 20.17 -4.96 0.69
N LEU A 41 19.02 -5.54 0.35
CA LEU A 41 18.45 -6.65 1.09
C LEU A 41 18.66 -7.92 0.28
N LEU A 42 19.38 -8.88 0.83
CA LEU A 42 19.51 -10.20 0.24
C LEU A 42 18.33 -11.05 0.70
N ILE A 43 17.74 -11.82 -0.20
CA ILE A 43 16.55 -12.65 0.07
C ILE A 43 16.78 -14.03 -0.51
N ALA A 44 16.72 -15.09 0.30
CA ALA A 44 16.56 -16.45 -0.18
C ALA A 44 15.20 -16.57 -0.89
N CYS A 45 15.18 -16.93 -2.18
CA CYS A 45 13.99 -16.78 -3.01
C CYS A 45 12.77 -17.47 -2.35
N PRO A 46 11.71 -16.70 -2.01
CA PRO A 46 10.65 -17.24 -1.16
C PRO A 46 9.81 -18.34 -1.82
N ASP A 47 9.90 -18.52 -3.14
CA ASP A 47 9.21 -19.58 -3.87
C ASP A 47 9.86 -20.96 -3.70
N GLY A 48 11.05 -21.02 -3.09
CA GLY A 48 11.79 -22.26 -2.86
C GLY A 48 12.62 -22.76 -4.05
N CYS A 49 12.85 -21.94 -5.09
CA CYS A 49 13.64 -22.31 -6.27
C CYS A 49 15.14 -22.52 -5.97
N GLY A 50 15.61 -22.13 -4.77
CA GLY A 50 17.00 -22.25 -4.34
C GLY A 50 17.91 -21.09 -4.76
N GLY A 51 17.41 -20.12 -5.53
CA GLY A 51 18.14 -18.89 -5.85
C GLY A 51 18.06 -17.84 -4.74
N SER A 52 18.86 -16.78 -4.84
CA SER A 52 18.74 -15.59 -4.01
C SER A 52 18.50 -14.33 -4.85
N LEU A 53 17.85 -13.33 -4.25
CA LEU A 53 17.65 -12.01 -4.83
C LEU A 53 18.51 -11.00 -4.06
N SER A 54 18.99 -9.99 -4.76
CA SER A 54 19.67 -8.83 -4.17
C SER A 54 18.87 -7.58 -4.50
N ILE A 55 18.09 -7.10 -3.55
CA ILE A 55 17.24 -5.92 -3.71
C ILE A 55 18.08 -4.68 -3.46
N ASN A 56 18.20 -3.79 -4.45
CA ASN A 56 18.91 -2.52 -4.26
C ASN A 56 18.12 -1.61 -3.32
N LEU A 57 18.78 -1.13 -2.26
CA LEU A 57 18.23 -0.13 -1.33
C LEU A 57 18.97 1.22 -1.43
N ASP A 58 20.05 1.29 -2.20
CA ASP A 58 20.78 2.53 -2.41
C ASP A 58 20.26 3.27 -3.65
N GLN A 59 19.54 4.35 -3.42
CA GLN A 59 19.06 5.26 -4.48
C GLN A 59 20.19 5.88 -5.30
N ARG A 60 21.42 5.96 -4.77
CA ARG A 60 22.58 6.46 -5.53
C ARG A 60 23.11 5.45 -6.55
N ALA A 61 22.75 4.18 -6.41
CA ALA A 61 23.19 3.10 -7.30
C ALA A 61 22.19 2.80 -8.43
N GLY A 62 21.07 3.51 -8.50
CA GLY A 62 20.02 3.35 -9.51
C GLY A 62 18.63 3.23 -8.89
N LYS A 63 17.69 2.62 -9.62
CA LYS A 63 16.34 2.32 -9.10
C LYS A 63 16.48 1.47 -7.84
N ALA A 64 15.83 1.90 -6.77
CA ALA A 64 15.97 1.30 -5.44
C ALA A 64 14.60 1.15 -4.77
N TRP A 65 14.48 0.11 -3.96
CA TRP A 65 13.37 -0.07 -3.06
C TRP A 65 13.57 0.78 -1.81
N ARG A 66 12.48 1.27 -1.24
CA ARG A 66 12.47 1.88 0.08
C ARG A 66 12.26 0.77 1.12
N LEU A 67 13.09 0.79 2.17
CA LEU A 67 13.00 -0.08 3.33
C LEU A 67 12.28 0.66 4.46
N TYR A 68 11.21 0.08 4.98
CA TYR A 68 10.48 0.61 6.13
C TYR A 68 10.61 -0.36 7.31
N ARG A 69 10.65 0.18 8.53
CA ARG A 69 10.68 -0.59 9.77
C ARG A 69 9.56 -0.13 10.69
N LYS A 70 8.75 -1.07 11.20
CA LYS A 70 7.76 -0.84 12.27
C LYS A 70 8.04 -1.86 13.38
N GLY A 71 8.70 -1.41 14.45
CA GLY A 71 9.32 -2.31 15.42
C GLY A 71 10.35 -3.23 14.75
N ASN A 72 10.21 -4.54 14.96
CA ASN A 72 11.07 -5.55 14.33
C ASN A 72 10.60 -5.98 12.92
N ALA A 73 9.51 -5.40 12.42
CA ALA A 73 8.94 -5.77 11.13
C ALA A 73 9.53 -4.95 9.99
N ILE A 74 9.81 -5.60 8.87
CA ILE A 74 10.35 -5.00 7.65
C ILE A 74 9.29 -4.96 6.56
N SER A 75 9.21 -3.84 5.84
CA SER A 75 8.47 -3.71 4.59
C SER A 75 9.38 -3.18 3.48
N LEU A 76 9.09 -3.55 2.23
CA LEU A 76 9.70 -2.99 1.03
C LEU A 76 8.64 -2.33 0.16
N SER A 77 8.95 -1.19 -0.44
CA SER A 77 8.11 -0.59 -1.48
C SER A 77 8.98 -0.14 -2.67
N PRO A 78 8.59 -0.42 -3.93
CA PRO A 78 7.37 -1.11 -4.38
C PRO A 78 7.44 -2.64 -4.20
N SER A 79 6.55 -3.40 -4.88
CA SER A 79 6.64 -4.87 -4.91
C SER A 79 7.98 -5.34 -5.48
N VAL A 80 8.37 -6.56 -5.15
CA VAL A 80 9.56 -7.22 -5.66
C VAL A 80 9.15 -8.11 -6.83
N TRP A 81 9.68 -7.82 -8.02
CA TRP A 81 9.55 -8.67 -9.19
C TRP A 81 10.94 -9.11 -9.63
N ARG A 82 11.20 -10.42 -9.63
CA ARG A 82 12.40 -10.99 -10.22
C ARG A 82 12.26 -11.12 -11.73
N GLU A 83 13.05 -10.35 -12.48
CA GLU A 83 13.17 -10.52 -13.92
C GLU A 83 13.99 -11.79 -14.22
N GLY A 84 13.34 -12.78 -14.85
CA GLY A 84 13.94 -14.07 -15.18
C GLY A 84 14.09 -15.08 -14.03
N GLY A 85 14.63 -16.25 -14.35
CA GLY A 85 14.69 -17.37 -13.41
C GLY A 85 13.29 -17.88 -13.07
N CYS A 86 12.94 -17.86 -11.78
CA CYS A 86 11.64 -18.33 -11.33
C CYS A 86 10.51 -17.31 -11.47
N GLU A 87 10.81 -16.04 -11.79
CA GLU A 87 9.80 -14.98 -11.98
C GLU A 87 8.86 -14.81 -10.78
N SER A 88 9.41 -14.85 -9.57
CA SER A 88 8.66 -14.57 -8.34
C SER A 88 8.23 -13.09 -8.31
N HIS A 89 6.96 -12.85 -8.00
CA HIS A 89 6.39 -11.52 -7.77
C HIS A 89 5.66 -11.50 -6.43
N PHE A 90 6.10 -10.64 -5.52
CA PHE A 90 5.55 -10.54 -4.17
C PHE A 90 5.80 -9.17 -3.55
N ILE A 91 5.00 -8.84 -2.54
CA ILE A 91 5.19 -7.69 -1.65
C ILE A 91 5.78 -8.19 -0.33
N VAL A 92 6.72 -7.44 0.23
CA VAL A 92 7.17 -7.61 1.62
C VAL A 92 6.50 -6.53 2.46
N TRP A 93 5.60 -6.93 3.37
CA TRP A 93 4.81 -6.01 4.19
C TRP A 93 4.75 -6.50 5.63
N GLN A 94 5.43 -5.79 6.53
CA GLN A 94 5.57 -6.12 7.95
C GLN A 94 5.93 -7.60 8.17
N ASN A 95 7.04 -8.03 7.57
CA ASN A 95 7.54 -9.40 7.48
C ASN A 95 6.65 -10.39 6.70
N ARG A 96 5.42 -10.06 6.32
CA ARG A 96 4.56 -10.92 5.50
C ARG A 96 4.99 -10.86 4.04
N ILE A 97 4.84 -11.98 3.34
CA ILE A 97 4.97 -12.09 1.90
C ILE A 97 3.56 -12.18 1.32
N ILE A 98 3.16 -11.13 0.62
CA ILE A 98 1.90 -11.12 -0.14
C ILE A 98 2.25 -11.45 -1.57
N TRP A 99 1.89 -12.65 -1.99
CA TRP A 99 2.21 -13.13 -3.33
C TRP A 99 1.33 -12.48 -4.40
N CYS A 100 1.88 -12.27 -5.59
CA CYS A 100 1.19 -11.73 -6.76
C CYS A 100 1.30 -12.71 -7.93
N HIS A 101 0.23 -12.85 -8.71
CA HIS A 101 0.06 -13.73 -9.87
C HIS A 101 0.07 -15.24 -9.59
N ARG A 102 0.88 -15.71 -8.65
CA ARG A 102 0.97 -17.12 -8.23
C ARG A 102 0.99 -17.20 -6.72
N PHE A 103 0.57 -18.33 -6.16
CA PHE A 103 0.55 -18.58 -4.70
C PHE A 103 -0.33 -17.62 -3.89
N GLU A 104 -1.25 -16.90 -4.53
CA GLU A 104 -2.10 -15.90 -3.87
C GLU A 104 -3.05 -16.49 -2.84
N MET A 105 -3.52 -17.72 -3.09
CA MET A 105 -4.32 -18.48 -2.13
C MET A 105 -3.57 -18.61 -0.81
N GLY A 106 -4.15 -18.08 0.27
CA GLY A 106 -3.55 -18.07 1.60
C GLY A 106 -2.66 -16.86 1.91
N ASN A 107 -2.64 -15.83 1.05
CA ASN A 107 -2.07 -14.53 1.42
C ASN A 107 -2.76 -13.99 2.68
N GLN A 108 -1.95 -13.43 3.59
CA GLN A 108 -2.43 -12.79 4.82
C GLN A 108 -1.75 -11.44 4.96
N GLU A 109 -2.53 -10.38 4.85
CA GLU A 109 -2.07 -9.02 5.14
C GLU A 109 -1.79 -8.86 6.65
N PRO A 110 -0.91 -7.94 7.05
CA PRO A 110 -0.71 -7.59 8.47
C PRO A 110 -2.00 -7.12 9.14
N ALA A 111 -2.00 -7.03 10.48
CA ALA A 111 -3.13 -6.48 11.22
C ALA A 111 -3.49 -5.07 10.69
N TYR A 112 -4.78 -4.77 10.61
CA TYR A 112 -5.26 -3.49 10.12
C TYR A 112 -5.43 -2.50 11.26
N ASP A 113 -4.88 -1.30 11.08
CA ASP A 113 -5.09 -0.17 11.96
C ASP A 113 -6.19 0.73 11.37
N VAL A 114 -7.35 0.75 12.04
CA VAL A 114 -8.52 1.51 11.59
C VAL A 114 -8.33 3.02 11.79
N THR A 115 -7.43 3.46 12.66
CA THR A 115 -7.24 4.90 12.91
C THR A 115 -6.58 5.58 11.71
N LEU A 116 -5.82 4.82 10.92
CA LEU A 116 -5.11 5.31 9.74
C LEU A 116 -6.06 5.87 8.67
N GLU A 117 -7.32 5.41 8.61
CA GLU A 117 -8.29 5.94 7.64
C GLU A 117 -8.52 7.43 7.80
N ALA A 118 -8.64 7.91 9.05
CA ALA A 118 -8.88 9.32 9.33
C ALA A 118 -7.67 10.19 8.95
N GLU A 119 -6.46 9.72 9.24
CA GLU A 119 -5.21 10.39 8.91
C GLU A 119 -4.99 10.46 7.40
N VAL A 120 -5.20 9.34 6.70
CA VAL A 120 -5.12 9.29 5.23
C VAL A 120 -6.15 10.22 4.64
N LEU A 121 -7.41 10.17 5.08
CA LEU A 121 -8.46 11.06 4.59
C LEU A 121 -8.12 12.53 4.81
N ALA A 122 -7.52 12.89 5.95
CA ALA A 122 -7.09 14.26 6.23
C ALA A 122 -6.00 14.75 5.26
N ALA A 123 -5.06 13.88 4.90
CA ALA A 123 -3.99 14.19 3.94
C ALA A 123 -4.47 14.29 2.48
N LEU A 124 -5.67 13.80 2.14
CA LEU A 124 -6.18 13.89 0.77
C LEU A 124 -6.60 15.29 0.36
N ASP A 125 -6.24 15.65 -0.88
CA ASP A 125 -6.68 16.85 -1.57
C ASP A 125 -8.06 16.62 -2.23
N THR A 126 -8.89 17.66 -2.35
CA THR A 126 -10.22 17.58 -2.99
C THR A 126 -10.20 17.81 -4.50
N VAL A 127 -9.14 18.42 -5.01
CA VAL A 127 -8.94 18.81 -6.41
C VAL A 127 -7.95 17.84 -7.08
N ARG A 128 -6.77 17.66 -6.50
CA ARG A 128 -5.65 16.92 -7.06
C ARG A 128 -5.63 15.45 -6.62
N PHE A 129 -5.38 14.55 -7.56
CA PHE A 129 -5.02 13.17 -7.22
C PHE A 129 -3.57 13.11 -6.73
N ARG A 130 -3.37 12.63 -5.50
CA ARG A 130 -2.05 12.48 -4.87
C ARG A 130 -1.60 11.02 -4.95
N PRO A 131 -0.35 10.73 -5.34
CA PRO A 131 0.19 9.38 -5.26
C PRO A 131 0.18 8.86 -3.82
N THR A 132 -0.17 7.58 -3.65
CA THR A 132 -0.18 6.89 -2.34
C THR A 132 1.17 7.00 -1.63
N LEU A 133 2.26 6.92 -2.39
CA LEU A 133 3.61 7.08 -1.86
C LEU A 133 3.86 8.47 -1.27
N GLU A 134 3.34 9.53 -1.91
CA GLU A 134 3.47 10.89 -1.41
C GLU A 134 2.73 11.06 -0.07
N ILE A 135 1.52 10.52 0.01
CA ILE A 135 0.73 10.53 1.26
C ILE A 135 1.45 9.74 2.35
N ALA A 136 2.01 8.58 2.02
CA ALA A 136 2.76 7.75 2.96
C ALA A 136 4.03 8.45 3.49
N GLU A 137 4.76 9.16 2.63
CA GLU A 137 5.92 9.95 3.03
C GLU A 137 5.52 11.13 3.95
N GLU A 138 4.40 11.80 3.68
CA GLU A 138 3.87 12.87 4.54
C GLU A 138 3.45 12.37 5.93
N LEU A 139 2.76 11.23 5.99
CA LEU A 139 2.29 10.63 7.23
C LEU A 139 3.39 9.85 7.97
N ASN A 140 4.60 9.74 7.39
CA ASN A 140 5.67 8.87 7.87
C ASN A 140 5.17 7.43 8.11
N GLU A 141 4.39 6.90 7.17
CA GLU A 141 3.85 5.54 7.23
C GLU A 141 4.27 4.64 6.05
N ILE A 142 4.02 3.34 6.21
CA ILE A 142 4.28 2.33 5.19
C ILE A 142 3.28 2.50 4.02
N PRO A 143 3.74 2.60 2.75
CA PRO A 143 2.86 2.80 1.60
C PRO A 143 1.76 1.74 1.43
N TRP A 144 2.01 0.50 1.84
CA TRP A 144 1.00 -0.57 1.79
C TRP A 144 -0.12 -0.38 2.81
N ASP A 145 0.19 0.16 4.00
CA ASP A 145 -0.81 0.49 5.00
C ASP A 145 -1.69 1.65 4.53
N VAL A 146 -1.07 2.70 3.94
CA VAL A 146 -1.80 3.81 3.30
C VAL A 146 -2.63 3.34 2.10
N ALA A 147 -2.09 2.47 1.24
CA ALA A 147 -2.83 1.91 0.10
C ALA A 147 -4.07 1.12 0.55
N ARG A 148 -3.95 0.36 1.64
CA ARG A 148 -5.07 -0.39 2.21
C ARG A 148 -6.13 0.54 2.81
N ALA A 149 -5.73 1.57 3.56
CA ALA A 149 -6.65 2.58 4.08
C ALA A 149 -7.34 3.34 2.95
N ALA A 150 -6.60 3.73 1.90
CA ALA A 150 -7.13 4.35 0.70
C ALA A 150 -8.22 3.50 0.04
N ARG A 151 -8.00 2.19 -0.14
CA ARG A 151 -9.01 1.26 -0.67
C ARG A 151 -10.28 1.26 0.18
N LYS A 152 -10.16 1.24 1.52
CA LYS A 152 -11.31 1.32 2.43
C LYS A 152 -12.08 2.63 2.31
N LEU A 153 -11.38 3.75 2.19
CA LEU A 153 -12.01 5.07 1.98
C LEU A 153 -12.74 5.14 0.63
N VAL A 154 -12.21 4.51 -0.41
CA VAL A 154 -12.88 4.42 -1.72
C VAL A 154 -14.11 3.53 -1.65
N ASP A 155 -14.00 2.35 -1.04
CA ASP A 155 -15.14 1.45 -0.82
C ASP A 155 -16.25 2.13 0.01
N GLY A 156 -15.87 3.00 0.95
CA GLY A 156 -16.76 3.83 1.76
C GLY A 156 -17.27 5.11 1.06
N GLY A 157 -16.83 5.39 -0.17
CA GLY A 157 -17.26 6.56 -0.95
C GLY A 157 -16.68 7.91 -0.50
N LEU A 158 -15.69 7.91 0.40
CA LEU A 158 -15.05 9.13 0.93
C LEU A 158 -13.86 9.58 0.08
N ALA A 159 -13.30 8.68 -0.72
CA ALA A 159 -12.21 8.95 -1.64
C ALA A 159 -12.50 8.34 -3.02
N GLU A 160 -11.68 8.68 -4.00
CA GLU A 160 -11.75 8.07 -5.33
C GLU A 160 -10.36 7.98 -5.97
N TYR A 161 -10.21 6.95 -6.81
CA TYR A 161 -9.11 6.83 -7.77
C TYR A 161 -9.43 7.66 -9.02
N PRO A 162 -8.41 8.04 -9.81
CA PRO A 162 -8.66 8.58 -11.14
C PRO A 162 -9.42 7.54 -12.00
N ALA A 163 -10.10 8.01 -13.04
CA ALA A 163 -10.86 7.12 -13.93
C ALA A 163 -9.97 6.23 -14.82
N ASP A 164 -8.68 6.55 -14.92
CA ASP A 164 -7.70 5.65 -15.52
C ASP A 164 -7.37 4.52 -14.53
N ALA A 165 -6.90 3.37 -15.03
CA ALA A 165 -6.63 2.19 -14.20
C ALA A 165 -5.45 2.36 -13.19
N GLN A 166 -5.03 3.61 -12.91
CA GLN A 166 -3.95 3.95 -11.99
C GLN A 166 -4.47 4.01 -10.55
N HIS A 167 -4.50 2.85 -9.90
CA HIS A 167 -4.94 2.73 -8.50
C HIS A 167 -3.85 3.17 -7.50
N ASP A 168 -2.83 3.90 -7.94
CA ASP A 168 -1.75 4.43 -7.11
C ASP A 168 -1.96 5.90 -6.72
N ARG A 169 -3.03 6.55 -7.17
CA ARG A 169 -3.33 7.96 -6.88
C ARG A 169 -4.73 8.14 -6.32
N LEU A 170 -4.87 8.98 -5.30
CA LEU A 170 -6.12 9.15 -4.58
C LEU A 170 -6.45 10.62 -4.36
N ARG A 171 -7.75 10.94 -4.34
CA ARG A 171 -8.24 12.23 -3.84
C ARG A 171 -9.46 12.03 -2.95
N LYS A 172 -9.75 13.04 -2.13
CA LYS A 172 -10.99 13.10 -1.34
C LYS A 172 -12.16 13.33 -2.28
N ARG A 173 -13.26 12.58 -2.09
CA ARG A 173 -14.49 12.88 -2.83
C ARG A 173 -15.03 14.22 -2.30
N PRO A 174 -15.29 15.21 -3.16
CA PRO A 174 -15.92 16.44 -2.72
C PRO A 174 -17.27 16.11 -2.09
N MET A 175 -17.53 16.65 -0.91
CA MET A 175 -18.83 16.48 -0.25
C MET A 175 -19.90 17.03 -1.20
N GLN A 176 -20.77 16.16 -1.71
CA GLN A 176 -21.95 16.63 -2.41
C GLN A 176 -22.78 17.38 -1.38
N GLU A 177 -22.96 18.69 -1.56
CA GLU A 177 -24.04 19.38 -0.87
C GLU A 177 -25.32 18.60 -1.14
N SER A 178 -25.95 18.08 -0.09
CA SER A 178 -27.29 17.55 -0.19
C SER A 178 -28.16 18.68 -0.69
N LYS A 179 -28.48 18.66 -1.99
CA LYS A 179 -29.47 19.57 -2.56
C LYS A 179 -30.72 19.38 -1.71
N PRO A 180 -31.27 20.43 -1.06
CA PRO A 180 -32.44 20.27 -0.22
C PRO A 180 -33.50 19.54 -1.02
N GLU A 181 -33.98 18.44 -0.45
CA GLU A 181 -34.96 17.57 -1.10
C GLU A 181 -36.15 18.45 -1.47
N LYS A 182 -36.36 18.68 -2.78
CA LYS A 182 -37.49 19.48 -3.24
C LYS A 182 -38.74 18.82 -2.66
N PRO A 183 -39.62 19.56 -1.96
CA PRO A 183 -40.84 18.98 -1.41
C PRO A 183 -41.55 18.23 -2.52
N ARG A 184 -41.99 17.00 -2.22
CA ARG A 184 -42.75 16.17 -3.17
C ARG A 184 -43.92 17.00 -3.70
N LYS A 185 -43.93 17.23 -5.02
CA LYS A 185 -44.98 18.00 -5.69
C LYS A 185 -46.34 17.44 -5.31
N GLY A 186 -47.24 18.30 -4.84
CA GLY A 186 -48.63 17.95 -4.51
C GLY A 186 -48.93 17.65 -3.04
N GLY A 187 -47.96 17.82 -2.11
CA GLY A 187 -48.21 17.75 -0.67
C GLY A 187 -48.60 19.10 -0.05
N PHE A 188 -49.21 19.08 1.14
CA PHE A 188 -49.56 20.30 1.91
C PHE A 188 -48.37 21.26 2.08
N LEU A 189 -47.15 20.72 2.24
CA LEU A 189 -45.91 21.50 2.32
C LEU A 189 -45.51 22.20 1.01
N ASP A 190 -45.82 21.61 -0.15
CA ASP A 190 -45.61 22.24 -1.49
C ASP A 190 -46.60 23.39 -1.70
N TRP A 191 -47.85 23.22 -1.26
CA TRP A 191 -48.85 24.30 -1.24
C TRP A 191 -48.42 25.46 -0.33
N MET A 192 -47.94 25.15 0.88
CA MET A 192 -47.49 26.15 1.86
C MET A 192 -46.24 26.92 1.38
N TRP A 193 -45.30 26.24 0.69
CA TRP A 193 -44.12 26.87 0.09
C TRP A 193 -44.49 27.84 -1.03
N ARG A 194 -45.43 27.46 -1.90
CA ARG A 194 -45.91 28.33 -2.99
C ARG A 194 -46.68 29.55 -2.47
N LEU A 195 -47.39 29.40 -1.35
CA LEU A 195 -48.08 30.51 -0.69
C LEU A 195 -47.09 31.54 -0.12
N LEU A 196 -45.99 31.08 0.49
CA LEU A 196 -44.95 31.93 1.08
C LEU A 196 -44.13 32.68 0.02
N LEU A 197 -43.98 32.14 -1.19
CA LEU A 197 -43.30 32.79 -2.31
C LEU A 197 -44.15 33.80 -3.09
N GLY A 198 -45.45 33.93 -2.79
CA GLY A 198 -46.34 34.84 -3.53
C GLY A 198 -46.60 34.43 -4.98
N GLU A 199 -46.31 33.18 -5.37
CA GLU A 199 -46.60 32.67 -6.71
C GLU A 199 -48.08 32.25 -6.82
N THR A 200 -48.97 33.24 -7.00
CA THR A 200 -50.36 32.97 -7.40
C THR A 200 -50.46 32.93 -8.91
N LYS A 201 -50.54 31.69 -9.42
CA LYS A 201 -50.96 31.21 -10.75
C LYS A 201 -50.29 31.81 -12.00
#